data_AF-A0A645C9X9-F1
#
_entry.id   AF-A0A645C9X9-F1
#
_cell.length_a   1.000
_cell.length_b   1.000
_cell.length_c   1.000
_cell.angle_alpha   90.00
_cell.angle_beta   90.00
_cell.angle_gamma   90.00
#
_symmetry.space_group_name_H-M   'P 1'
#
loop_
_entity.id
_entity.type
_entity.pdbx_description
1 polymer ?
#
loop_
_entity_poly.entity_id
_entity_poly.type
_entity_poly.pdbx_seq_one_letter_code
_entity_poly.pdbx_strand_id
1 'polypeptide(L)'
;MLPRLDKATKTGAWFSALESSGVAIQIDPVERGALPQWIAQRLSLQGQRVVPGEEGQRTLAFFADRVEGNLLAAHQEIQKLALLYPQGELTWSQVEQAVLNVARYDVFKLSEAVLSGNVARMQRMMDGLQAEGEAEVLVHWALAEDVRALKRVKDAMNAGKPLPMALRENRIWGPKERLFERILPNASDAALARLLQSAHIVDGIVKGLKQPDWPQDGWLALQRLALQVCKACGAR
;
A
#
# COMPACT_ATOMS: atom_id res chain seq x y z
N MET A 1 -25.38 1.01 3.22
CA MET A 1 -24.08 1.73 3.15
C MET A 1 -23.93 2.28 1.75
N LEU A 2 -23.41 3.51 1.62
CA LEU A 2 -23.10 4.13 0.33
C LEU A 2 -21.59 4.02 0.08
N PRO A 3 -21.13 3.87 -1.18
CA PRO A 3 -19.73 4.05 -1.51
C PRO A 3 -19.29 5.49 -1.20
N ARG A 4 -17.97 5.74 -1.15
CA ARG A 4 -17.45 7.10 -0.92
C ARG A 4 -18.03 8.06 -1.96
N LEU A 5 -18.86 8.97 -1.51
CA LEU A 5 -19.47 9.99 -2.36
C LEU A 5 -18.47 11.13 -2.59
N ASP A 6 -18.38 11.57 -3.84
CA ASP A 6 -17.66 12.78 -4.19
C ASP A 6 -18.41 14.04 -3.69
N LYS A 7 -17.74 15.20 -3.75
CA LYS A 7 -18.29 16.44 -3.21
C LYS A 7 -19.59 16.85 -3.93
N ALA A 8 -19.65 16.65 -5.25
CA ALA A 8 -20.82 16.99 -6.06
C ALA A 8 -22.05 16.16 -5.69
N THR A 9 -21.86 14.86 -5.43
CA THR A 9 -22.95 13.96 -5.04
C THR A 9 -23.45 14.25 -3.63
N LYS A 10 -22.54 14.60 -2.69
CA LYS A 10 -22.93 15.00 -1.32
C LYS A 10 -23.78 16.27 -1.29
N THR A 11 -23.62 17.18 -2.26
CA THR A 11 -24.43 18.39 -2.37
C THR A 11 -25.69 18.21 -3.23
N GLY A 12 -25.97 16.98 -3.70
CA GLY A 12 -27.15 16.67 -4.49
C GLY A 12 -28.42 16.71 -3.65
N ALA A 13 -29.53 17.15 -4.27
CA ALA A 13 -30.82 17.33 -3.61
C ALA A 13 -31.31 16.09 -2.83
N TRP A 14 -31.05 14.88 -3.35
CA TRP A 14 -31.44 13.63 -2.69
C TRP A 14 -30.63 13.37 -1.41
N PHE A 15 -29.32 13.67 -1.40
CA PHE A 15 -28.47 13.43 -0.24
C PHE A 15 -28.78 14.43 0.86
N SER A 16 -28.96 15.71 0.50
CA SER A 16 -29.38 16.75 1.44
C SER A 16 -30.76 16.49 2.05
N ALA A 17 -31.70 15.95 1.27
CA ALA A 17 -33.01 15.56 1.80
C ALA A 17 -32.88 14.44 2.85
N LEU A 18 -32.06 13.42 2.60
CA LEU A 18 -31.80 12.34 3.56
C LEU A 18 -31.05 12.83 4.80
N GLU A 19 -30.04 13.69 4.63
CA GLU A 19 -29.29 14.28 5.73
C GLU A 19 -30.18 15.17 6.61
N SER A 20 -31.14 15.88 6.02
CA SER A 20 -32.10 16.71 6.78
C SER A 20 -33.09 15.91 7.63
N SER A 21 -33.35 14.66 7.25
CA SER A 21 -34.37 13.79 7.87
C SER A 21 -33.77 12.58 8.60
N GLY A 22 -32.44 12.50 8.70
CA GLY A 22 -31.73 11.34 9.24
C GLY A 22 -30.32 11.67 9.73
N VAL A 23 -29.56 10.64 10.12
CA VAL A 23 -28.16 10.78 10.58
C VAL A 23 -27.23 10.16 9.53
N ALA A 24 -26.34 10.96 8.98
CA ALA A 24 -25.26 10.49 8.11
C ALA A 24 -23.98 10.30 8.93
N ILE A 25 -23.42 9.10 8.91
CA ILE A 25 -22.12 8.79 9.54
C ILE A 25 -21.10 8.54 8.44
N GLN A 26 -20.12 9.43 8.32
CA GLN A 26 -18.98 9.23 7.42
C GLN A 26 -17.94 8.35 8.10
N ILE A 27 -17.58 7.25 7.45
CA ILE A 27 -16.53 6.33 7.89
C ILE A 27 -15.38 6.45 6.90
N ASP A 28 -14.37 7.23 7.27
CA ASP A 28 -13.14 7.36 6.47
C ASP A 28 -12.12 6.27 6.84
N PRO A 29 -11.27 5.84 5.90
CA PRO A 29 -10.14 4.97 6.21
C PRO A 29 -9.17 5.65 7.19
N VAL A 30 -8.63 4.88 8.13
CA VAL A 30 -7.54 5.37 8.99
C VAL A 30 -6.24 5.32 8.21
N GLU A 31 -5.68 6.50 7.93
CA GLU A 31 -4.41 6.61 7.23
C GLU A 31 -3.23 6.16 8.12
N ARG A 32 -2.12 5.77 7.48
CA ARG A 32 -0.94 5.23 8.18
C ARG A 32 -0.43 6.13 9.31
N GLY A 33 -0.41 7.45 9.09
CA GLY A 33 0.05 8.41 10.10
C GLY A 33 -0.85 8.45 11.36
N ALA A 34 -2.13 8.13 11.21
CA ALA A 34 -3.09 8.08 12.32
C ALA A 34 -3.18 6.69 12.97
N LEU A 35 -2.64 5.65 12.32
CA LEU A 35 -2.78 4.26 12.74
C LEU A 35 -2.18 3.98 14.14
N PRO A 36 -0.98 4.48 14.51
CA PRO A 36 -0.44 4.29 15.87
C PRO A 36 -1.36 4.83 16.96
N GLN A 37 -1.93 6.03 16.74
CA GLN A 37 -2.85 6.66 17.69
C GLN A 37 -4.18 5.91 17.77
N TRP A 38 -4.68 5.43 16.63
CA TRP A 38 -5.89 4.61 16.58
C TRP A 38 -5.72 3.30 17.38
N ILE A 39 -4.57 2.63 17.25
CA ILE A 39 -4.25 1.43 18.03
C ILE A 39 -4.21 1.75 19.52
N ALA A 40 -3.53 2.84 19.91
CA ALA A 40 -3.45 3.27 21.31
C ALA A 40 -4.83 3.51 21.94
N GLN A 41 -5.74 4.19 21.21
CA GLN A 41 -7.11 4.41 21.67
C GLN A 41 -7.87 3.09 21.87
N ARG A 42 -7.72 2.14 20.94
CA ARG A 42 -8.40 0.84 21.02
C ARG A 42 -7.87 -0.03 22.17
N LEU A 43 -6.56 -0.04 22.41
CA LEU A 43 -5.97 -0.69 23.59
C LEU A 43 -6.56 -0.08 24.87
N SER A 44 -6.67 1.25 24.94
CA SER A 44 -7.22 1.93 26.12
C SER A 44 -8.68 1.55 26.39
N LEU A 45 -9.49 1.31 25.36
CA LEU A 45 -10.89 0.88 25.52
C LEU A 45 -11.02 -0.50 26.17
N GLN A 46 -10.01 -1.37 26.03
CA GLN A 46 -9.95 -2.67 26.69
C GLN A 46 -9.11 -2.65 27.98
N GLY A 47 -8.80 -1.46 28.51
CA GLY A 47 -8.03 -1.29 29.75
C GLY A 47 -6.54 -1.61 29.61
N GLN A 48 -6.02 -1.70 28.38
CA GLN A 48 -4.60 -1.93 28.12
C GLN A 48 -3.92 -0.67 27.58
N ARG A 49 -2.60 -0.56 27.77
CA ARG A 49 -1.78 0.52 27.21
C ARG A 49 -0.37 0.01 26.95
N VAL A 50 0.36 0.64 26.06
CA VAL A 50 1.80 0.40 25.91
C VAL A 50 2.58 1.18 26.97
N VAL A 51 3.84 0.78 27.22
CA VAL A 51 4.80 1.53 28.06
C VAL A 51 4.86 3.00 27.63
N PRO A 52 4.84 3.99 28.55
CA PRO A 52 4.95 5.40 28.17
C PRO A 52 6.33 5.76 27.60
N GLY A 53 6.39 6.89 26.89
CA GLY A 53 7.65 7.42 26.34
C GLY A 53 8.02 6.84 24.97
N GLU A 54 9.31 6.87 24.65
CA GLU A 54 9.82 6.50 23.33
C GLU A 54 9.59 5.02 23.00
N GLU A 55 9.67 4.15 24.01
CA GLU A 55 9.42 2.71 23.85
C GLU A 55 7.99 2.43 23.37
N GLY A 56 6.97 3.01 24.02
CA GLY A 56 5.58 2.85 23.58
C GLY A 56 5.31 3.37 22.19
N GLN A 57 5.91 4.51 21.83
CA GLN A 57 5.78 5.04 20.46
C GLN A 57 6.37 4.07 19.44
N ARG A 58 7.52 3.48 19.73
CA ARG A 58 8.13 2.44 18.89
C ARG A 58 7.26 1.19 18.81
N THR A 59 6.68 0.73 19.94
CA THR A 59 5.75 -0.41 19.99
C THR A 59 4.51 -0.18 19.13
N LEU A 60 3.90 1.01 19.21
CA LEU A 60 2.73 1.37 18.41
C LEU A 60 3.08 1.52 16.92
N ALA A 61 4.25 2.08 16.60
CA ALA A 61 4.74 2.15 15.22
C ALA A 61 4.98 0.76 14.64
N PHE A 62 5.61 -0.14 15.41
CA PHE A 62 5.77 -1.54 15.05
C PHE A 62 4.43 -2.22 14.79
N PHE A 63 3.48 -2.07 15.71
CA PHE A 63 2.15 -2.64 15.55
C PHE A 63 1.50 -2.11 14.27
N ALA A 64 1.49 -0.79 14.08
CA ALA A 64 0.95 -0.15 12.89
C ALA A 64 1.58 -0.67 11.58
N ASP A 65 2.89 -0.89 11.57
CA ASP A 65 3.61 -1.49 10.43
C ASP A 65 3.21 -2.94 10.17
N ARG A 66 2.86 -3.70 11.21
CA ARG A 66 2.42 -5.12 11.10
C ARG A 66 0.96 -5.30 10.73
N VAL A 67 0.12 -4.29 10.86
CA VAL A 67 -1.32 -4.37 10.49
C VAL A 67 -1.67 -3.38 9.38
N GLU A 68 -0.66 -2.89 8.68
CA GLU A 68 -0.78 -1.75 7.80
C GLU A 68 -1.74 -2.03 6.64
N GLY A 69 -2.93 -1.44 6.66
CA GLY A 69 -3.92 -1.58 5.58
C GLY A 69 -5.02 -2.59 5.87
N ASN A 70 -4.98 -3.20 7.05
CA ASN A 70 -6.03 -4.09 7.50
C ASN A 70 -6.49 -3.70 8.91
N LEU A 71 -7.44 -2.75 8.98
CA LEU A 71 -8.02 -2.34 10.27
C LEU A 71 -8.77 -3.46 10.98
N LEU A 72 -9.28 -4.45 10.23
CA LEU A 72 -9.90 -5.62 10.82
C LEU A 72 -8.85 -6.50 11.51
N ALA A 73 -7.71 -6.77 10.86
CA ALA A 73 -6.59 -7.45 11.50
C ALA A 73 -6.07 -6.67 12.70
N ALA A 74 -5.89 -5.35 12.57
CA ALA A 74 -5.52 -4.49 13.70
C ALA A 74 -6.47 -4.67 14.88
N HIS A 75 -7.79 -4.70 14.62
CA HIS A 75 -8.79 -4.95 15.66
C HIS A 75 -8.67 -6.36 16.27
N GLN A 76 -8.48 -7.40 15.45
CA GLN A 76 -8.32 -8.78 15.92
C GLN A 76 -7.06 -8.97 16.77
N GLU A 77 -5.94 -8.37 16.37
CA GLU A 77 -4.69 -8.40 17.11
C GLU A 77 -4.82 -7.68 18.46
N ILE A 78 -5.55 -6.56 18.49
CA ILE A 78 -5.90 -5.86 19.74
C ILE A 78 -6.77 -6.73 20.64
N GLN A 79 -7.82 -7.37 20.10
CA GLN A 79 -8.65 -8.29 20.88
C GLN A 79 -7.86 -9.49 21.40
N LYS A 80 -6.94 -10.01 20.61
CA LYS A 80 -6.06 -11.11 21.00
C LYS A 80 -5.16 -10.70 22.18
N LEU A 81 -4.63 -9.48 22.19
CA LEU A 81 -3.87 -8.97 23.33
C LEU A 81 -4.70 -8.92 24.62
N ALA A 82 -6.01 -8.62 24.55
CA ALA A 82 -6.89 -8.68 25.72
C ALA A 82 -7.17 -10.10 26.21
N LEU A 83 -7.07 -11.11 25.34
CA LEU A 83 -7.22 -12.52 25.70
C LEU A 83 -5.92 -13.12 26.28
N LEU A 84 -4.76 -12.66 25.78
CA LEU A 84 -3.45 -13.18 26.17
C LEU A 84 -2.90 -12.53 27.44
N TYR A 85 -3.23 -11.27 27.69
CA TYR A 85 -2.65 -10.48 28.78
C TYR A 85 -3.73 -9.76 29.58
N PRO A 86 -3.53 -9.56 30.89
CA PRO A 86 -4.48 -8.81 31.72
C PRO A 86 -4.55 -7.34 31.30
N GLN A 87 -5.50 -6.62 31.88
CA GLN A 87 -5.56 -5.15 31.79
C GLN A 87 -4.27 -4.54 32.39
N GLY A 88 -3.86 -3.39 31.85
CA GLY A 88 -2.66 -2.68 32.27
C GLY A 88 -1.64 -2.48 31.16
N GLU A 89 -0.37 -2.48 31.53
CA GLU A 89 0.71 -2.13 30.62
C GLU A 89 1.20 -3.35 29.84
N LEU A 90 1.32 -3.18 28.53
CA LEU A 90 1.87 -4.16 27.59
C LEU A 90 3.32 -3.78 27.28
N THR A 91 4.23 -4.73 27.47
CA THR A 91 5.63 -4.58 27.10
C THR A 91 5.81 -4.76 25.59
N TRP A 92 6.94 -4.28 25.06
CA TRP A 92 7.33 -4.53 23.67
C TRP A 92 7.21 -6.02 23.31
N SER A 93 7.79 -6.90 24.14
CA SER A 93 7.85 -8.34 23.85
C SER A 93 6.46 -8.98 23.78
N GLN A 94 5.53 -8.55 24.64
CA GLN A 94 4.14 -9.04 24.61
C GLN A 94 3.42 -8.63 23.32
N VAL A 95 3.60 -7.39 22.89
CA VAL A 95 3.04 -6.90 21.62
C VAL A 95 3.69 -7.61 20.43
N GLU A 96 5.01 -7.78 20.44
CA GLU A 96 5.74 -8.47 19.37
C GLU A 96 5.33 -9.94 19.22
N GLN A 97 5.13 -10.65 20.34
CA GLN A 97 4.70 -12.05 20.32
C GLN A 97 3.24 -12.22 19.90
N ALA A 98 2.37 -11.32 20.34
CA ALA A 98 0.96 -11.36 19.96
C ALA A 98 0.80 -10.99 18.48
N VAL A 99 1.49 -9.94 18.02
CA VAL A 99 1.36 -9.43 16.66
C VAL A 99 2.23 -10.23 15.69
N LEU A 100 1.67 -11.38 15.29
CA LEU A 100 2.16 -12.15 14.13
C LEU A 100 2.09 -11.27 12.87
N ASN A 101 2.80 -11.64 11.79
CA ASN A 101 2.68 -10.95 10.49
C ASN A 101 1.25 -11.12 9.94
N VAL A 102 0.30 -10.34 10.46
CA VAL A 102 -1.11 -10.26 10.04
C VAL A 102 -1.34 -9.03 9.15
N ALA A 103 -0.26 -8.48 8.59
CA ALA A 103 -0.36 -7.50 7.53
C ALA A 103 -1.01 -8.24 6.37
N ARG A 104 -2.30 -8.05 6.14
CA ARG A 104 -2.91 -8.43 4.87
C ARG A 104 -2.31 -7.49 3.86
N TYR A 105 -1.31 -7.99 3.15
CA TYR A 105 -0.57 -7.15 2.24
C TYR A 105 -1.52 -6.74 1.12
N ASP A 106 -1.84 -5.46 1.09
CA ASP A 106 -2.65 -4.92 0.01
C ASP A 106 -1.72 -4.73 -1.20
N VAL A 107 -2.10 -5.32 -2.33
CA VAL A 107 -1.41 -5.13 -3.61
C VAL A 107 -1.28 -3.64 -3.96
N PHE A 108 -2.22 -2.79 -3.54
CA PHE A 108 -2.12 -1.34 -3.71
C PHE A 108 -1.03 -0.69 -2.86
N LYS A 109 -0.66 -1.28 -1.73
CA LYS A 109 0.46 -0.81 -0.89
C LYS A 109 1.81 -1.30 -1.40
N LEU A 110 1.84 -2.45 -2.08
CA LEU A 110 3.04 -2.93 -2.77
C LEU A 110 3.50 -1.89 -3.80
N SER A 111 2.57 -1.29 -4.53
CA SER A 111 2.84 -0.17 -5.45
C SER A 111 3.64 0.96 -4.78
N GLU A 112 3.21 1.43 -3.61
CA GLU A 112 3.91 2.51 -2.90
C GLU A 112 5.29 2.08 -2.41
N ALA A 113 5.41 0.86 -1.88
CA ALA A 113 6.71 0.33 -1.47
C ALA A 113 7.69 0.26 -2.65
N VAL A 114 7.22 -0.22 -3.80
CA VAL A 114 8.00 -0.35 -5.03
C VAL A 114 8.43 1.01 -5.57
N LEU A 115 7.48 1.94 -5.75
CA LEU A 115 7.72 3.29 -6.26
C LEU A 115 8.56 4.14 -5.29
N SER A 116 8.46 3.90 -3.98
CA SER A 116 9.31 4.57 -3.01
C SER A 116 10.79 4.16 -3.11
N GLY A 117 11.10 3.05 -3.80
CA GLY A 117 12.45 2.48 -3.91
C GLY A 117 12.88 1.71 -2.66
N ASN A 118 11.98 1.49 -1.69
CA ASN A 118 12.30 0.77 -0.46
C ASN A 118 12.30 -0.74 -0.70
N VAL A 119 13.45 -1.28 -1.10
CA VAL A 119 13.66 -2.70 -1.43
C VAL A 119 13.32 -3.61 -0.24
N ALA A 120 13.73 -3.25 0.98
CA ALA A 120 13.48 -4.07 2.16
C ALA A 120 11.97 -4.16 2.51
N ARG A 121 11.22 -3.06 2.33
CA ARG A 121 9.76 -3.08 2.49
C ARG A 121 9.10 -3.87 1.37
N MET A 122 9.47 -3.60 0.11
CA MET A 122 8.94 -4.32 -1.05
C MET A 122 9.12 -5.85 -0.90
N GLN A 123 10.30 -6.30 -0.47
CA GLN A 123 10.58 -7.72 -0.26
C GLN A 123 9.64 -8.35 0.78
N ARG A 124 9.52 -7.73 1.96
CA ARG A 124 8.61 -8.21 3.01
C ARG A 124 7.15 -8.28 2.53
N MET A 125 6.74 -7.33 1.71
CA MET A 125 5.38 -7.31 1.14
C MET A 125 5.16 -8.42 0.12
N MET A 126 6.15 -8.67 -0.76
CA MET A 126 6.10 -9.79 -1.71
C MET A 126 6.00 -11.14 -1.00
N ASP A 127 6.85 -11.36 0.01
CA ASP A 127 6.86 -12.62 0.79
C ASP A 127 5.52 -12.85 1.49
N GLY A 128 4.91 -11.79 2.00
CA GLY A 128 3.62 -11.85 2.65
C GLY A 128 2.43 -12.11 1.71
N LEU A 129 2.38 -11.41 0.57
CA LEU A 129 1.39 -11.68 -0.48
C LEU A 129 1.46 -13.14 -0.95
N GLN A 130 2.67 -13.67 -1.12
CA GLN A 130 2.88 -15.07 -1.49
C GLN A 130 2.39 -16.03 -0.39
N ALA A 131 2.74 -15.76 0.87
CA ALA A 131 2.31 -16.58 2.01
C ALA A 131 0.79 -16.58 2.22
N GLU A 132 0.12 -15.47 1.90
CA GLU A 132 -1.35 -15.36 1.92
C GLU A 132 -2.04 -16.06 0.75
N GLY A 133 -1.27 -16.53 -0.24
CA GLY A 133 -1.82 -17.16 -1.44
C GLY A 133 -2.53 -16.18 -2.37
N GLU A 134 -2.13 -14.90 -2.36
CA GLU A 134 -2.66 -13.91 -3.30
C GLU A 134 -2.37 -14.31 -4.75
N ALA A 135 -3.26 -13.94 -5.66
CA ALA A 135 -3.11 -14.34 -7.05
C ALA A 135 -1.93 -13.60 -7.71
N GLU A 136 -0.96 -14.34 -8.27
CA GLU A 136 0.17 -13.77 -9.01
C GLU A 136 -0.27 -12.78 -10.10
N VAL A 137 -1.39 -13.07 -10.77
CA VAL A 137 -1.99 -12.22 -11.81
C VAL A 137 -2.41 -10.85 -11.26
N LEU A 138 -2.92 -10.80 -10.02
CA LEU A 138 -3.31 -9.55 -9.38
C LEU A 138 -2.09 -8.71 -9.01
N VAL A 139 -1.06 -9.36 -8.46
CA VAL A 139 0.22 -8.72 -8.11
C VAL A 139 0.90 -8.18 -9.38
N HIS A 140 0.93 -8.97 -10.44
CA HIS A 140 1.41 -8.54 -11.75
C HIS A 140 0.68 -7.32 -12.25
N TRP A 141 -0.66 -7.35 -12.26
CA TRP A 141 -1.49 -6.28 -12.78
C TRP A 141 -1.16 -4.94 -12.11
N ALA A 142 -1.01 -4.93 -10.78
CA ALA A 142 -0.70 -3.72 -10.05
C ALA A 142 0.70 -3.16 -10.38
N LEU A 143 1.72 -4.01 -10.41
CA LEU A 143 3.08 -3.60 -10.79
C LEU A 143 3.12 -3.09 -12.24
N ALA A 144 2.48 -3.81 -13.16
CA ALA A 144 2.45 -3.46 -14.57
C ALA A 144 1.67 -2.16 -14.81
N GLU A 145 0.60 -1.89 -14.06
CA GLU A 145 -0.16 -0.65 -14.19
C GLU A 145 0.65 0.57 -13.75
N ASP A 146 1.41 0.46 -12.66
CA ASP A 146 2.33 1.53 -12.25
C ASP A 146 3.43 1.78 -13.29
N VAL A 147 4.00 0.72 -13.87
CA VAL A 147 5.01 0.85 -14.94
C VAL A 147 4.41 1.53 -16.19
N ARG A 148 3.19 1.14 -16.60
CA ARG A 148 2.48 1.79 -17.72
C ARG A 148 2.17 3.25 -17.41
N ALA A 149 1.76 3.56 -16.19
CA ALA A 149 1.48 4.92 -15.78
C ALA A 149 2.75 5.79 -15.83
N LEU A 150 3.88 5.30 -15.31
CA LEU A 150 5.17 6.00 -15.41
C LEU A 150 5.54 6.30 -16.86
N LYS A 151 5.42 5.32 -17.77
CA LYS A 151 5.70 5.54 -19.19
C LYS A 151 4.75 6.55 -19.83
N ARG A 152 3.44 6.41 -19.60
CA ARG A 152 2.43 7.33 -20.18
C ARG A 152 2.66 8.77 -19.74
N VAL A 153 2.99 9.00 -18.47
CA VAL A 153 3.28 10.35 -17.97
C VAL A 153 4.60 10.87 -18.53
N LYS A 154 5.64 10.03 -18.63
CA LYS A 154 6.92 10.42 -19.25
C LYS A 154 6.75 10.81 -20.73
N ASP A 155 5.98 10.04 -21.49
CA ASP A 155 5.70 10.33 -22.90
C ASP A 155 4.94 11.65 -23.06
N ALA A 156 3.97 11.91 -22.18
CA ALA A 156 3.28 13.20 -22.15
C ALA A 156 4.23 14.37 -21.85
N MET A 157 5.16 14.20 -20.90
CA MET A 157 6.18 15.21 -20.60
C MET A 157 7.10 15.46 -21.80
N ASN A 158 7.54 14.40 -22.47
CA ASN A 158 8.38 14.50 -23.67
C ASN A 158 7.64 15.19 -24.83
N ALA A 159 6.31 15.04 -24.90
CA ALA A 159 5.44 15.77 -25.83
C ALA A 159 5.17 17.23 -25.41
N GLY A 160 5.86 17.74 -24.39
CA GLY A 160 5.78 19.13 -23.94
C GLY A 160 4.68 19.42 -22.92
N LYS A 161 3.95 18.40 -22.43
CA LYS A 161 2.94 18.62 -21.39
C LYS A 161 3.60 18.86 -20.01
N PRO A 162 3.13 19.85 -19.23
CA PRO A 162 3.57 20.02 -17.85
C PRO A 162 3.21 18.80 -16.98
N LEU A 163 4.13 18.42 -16.08
CA LEU A 163 4.00 17.24 -15.23
C LEU A 163 2.69 17.18 -14.42
N PRO A 164 2.24 18.23 -13.70
CA PRO A 164 0.98 18.18 -12.96
C PRO A 164 -0.25 17.88 -13.85
N MET A 165 -0.23 18.37 -15.09
CA MET A 165 -1.30 18.12 -16.05
C MET A 165 -1.27 16.67 -16.55
N ALA A 166 -0.06 16.16 -16.86
CA ALA A 166 0.13 14.78 -17.28
C ALA A 166 -0.26 13.76 -16.18
N LEU A 167 0.00 14.06 -14.91
CA LEU A 167 -0.45 13.24 -13.77
C LEU A 167 -1.97 13.19 -13.65
N ARG A 168 -2.63 14.35 -13.73
CA ARG A 168 -4.10 14.45 -13.66
C ARG A 168 -4.80 13.72 -14.80
N GLU A 169 -4.31 13.86 -16.04
CA GLU A 169 -4.87 13.15 -17.21
C GLU A 169 -4.74 11.62 -17.07
N ASN A 170 -3.64 11.16 -16.48
CA ASN A 170 -3.42 9.74 -16.19
C ASN A 170 -4.06 9.27 -14.87
N ARG A 171 -4.89 10.11 -14.22
CA ARG A 171 -5.60 9.79 -12.97
C ARG A 171 -4.65 9.36 -11.84
N ILE A 172 -3.49 10.00 -11.77
CA ILE A 172 -2.52 9.83 -10.68
C ILE A 172 -2.78 10.91 -9.63
N TRP A 173 -3.09 10.48 -8.41
CA TRP A 173 -3.45 11.36 -7.30
C TRP A 173 -3.00 10.78 -5.96
N GLY A 174 -2.95 11.63 -4.95
CA GLY A 174 -2.68 11.21 -3.57
C GLY A 174 -1.21 10.85 -3.34
N PRO A 175 -0.91 9.82 -2.52
CA PRO A 175 0.47 9.45 -2.19
C PRO A 175 1.34 9.14 -3.41
N LYS A 176 0.77 8.58 -4.49
CA LYS A 176 1.49 8.27 -5.73
C LYS A 176 1.93 9.51 -6.50
N GLU A 177 1.24 10.64 -6.37
CA GLU A 177 1.58 11.90 -7.05
C GLU A 177 3.00 12.34 -6.69
N ARG A 178 3.29 12.44 -5.39
CA ARG A 178 4.63 12.80 -4.87
C ARG A 178 5.72 11.83 -5.29
N LEU A 179 5.40 10.53 -5.36
CA LEU A 179 6.34 9.51 -5.82
C LEU A 179 6.67 9.71 -7.30
N PHE A 180 5.65 9.92 -8.13
CA PHE A 180 5.82 10.17 -9.56
C PHE A 180 6.60 11.46 -9.82
N GLU A 181 6.30 12.54 -9.09
CA GLU A 181 7.03 13.81 -9.18
C GLU A 181 8.52 13.66 -8.90
N ARG A 182 8.88 12.78 -7.96
CA ARG A 182 10.27 12.47 -7.65
C ARG A 182 10.95 11.62 -8.74
N ILE A 183 10.25 10.64 -9.29
CA ILE A 183 10.82 9.61 -10.18
C ILE A 183 10.98 10.15 -11.62
N LEU A 184 9.93 10.74 -12.19
CA LEU A 184 9.82 11.05 -13.62
C LEU A 184 10.88 12.02 -14.17
N PRO A 185 11.33 13.05 -13.42
CA PRO A 185 12.40 13.93 -13.89
C PRO A 185 13.72 13.19 -14.16
N ASN A 186 14.01 12.16 -13.36
CA ASN A 186 15.28 11.42 -13.42
C ASN A 186 15.17 10.11 -14.22
N ALA A 187 13.95 9.61 -14.45
CA ALA A 187 13.73 8.40 -15.23
C ALA A 187 14.02 8.64 -16.72
N SER A 188 14.86 7.79 -17.31
CA SER A 188 15.10 7.80 -18.77
C SER A 188 14.05 6.99 -19.52
N ASP A 189 13.75 7.39 -20.76
CA ASP A 189 12.80 6.68 -21.62
C ASP A 189 13.20 5.23 -21.85
N ALA A 190 14.50 5.00 -22.05
CA ALA A 190 15.05 3.66 -22.21
C ALA A 190 14.84 2.79 -20.96
N ALA A 191 14.95 3.36 -19.75
CA ALA A 191 14.68 2.62 -18.52
C ALA A 191 13.19 2.24 -18.41
N LEU A 192 12.28 3.18 -18.65
CA LEU A 192 10.84 2.91 -18.58
C LEU A 192 10.36 1.94 -19.67
N ALA A 193 10.93 2.03 -20.88
CA ALA A 193 10.66 1.08 -21.96
C ALA A 193 11.13 -0.34 -21.60
N ARG A 194 12.31 -0.49 -20.98
CA ARG A 194 12.77 -1.79 -20.48
C ARG A 194 11.86 -2.35 -19.38
N LEU A 195 11.39 -1.52 -18.46
CA LEU A 195 10.44 -1.95 -17.42
C LEU A 195 9.11 -2.43 -18.03
N LEU A 196 8.61 -1.73 -19.06
CA LEU A 196 7.43 -2.19 -19.79
C LEU A 196 7.64 -3.56 -20.44
N GLN A 197 8.80 -3.77 -21.06
CA GLN A 197 9.13 -5.06 -21.65
C GLN A 197 9.22 -6.16 -20.58
N SER A 198 9.87 -5.88 -19.45
CA SER A 198 9.91 -6.80 -18.30
C SER A 198 8.50 -7.13 -17.80
N ALA A 199 7.62 -6.14 -17.67
CA ALA A 199 6.24 -6.36 -17.24
C ALA A 199 5.46 -7.21 -18.24
N HIS A 200 5.66 -7.03 -19.54
CA HIS A 200 5.07 -7.88 -20.58
C HIS A 200 5.57 -9.33 -20.49
N ILE A 201 6.86 -9.54 -20.27
CA ILE A 201 7.43 -10.89 -20.10
C ILE A 201 6.82 -11.58 -18.87
N VAL A 202 6.74 -10.88 -17.74
CA VAL A 202 6.20 -11.44 -16.48
C VAL A 202 4.72 -11.76 -16.61
N ASP A 203 3.95 -11.01 -17.40
CA ASP A 203 2.54 -11.33 -17.72
C ASP A 203 2.44 -12.74 -18.33
N GLY A 204 3.33 -13.05 -19.28
CA GLY A 204 3.41 -14.36 -19.88
C GLY A 204 3.75 -15.44 -18.86
N ILE A 205 4.78 -15.21 -18.02
CA ILE A 205 5.25 -16.18 -17.01
C ILE A 205 4.15 -16.50 -16.00
N VAL A 206 3.49 -15.48 -15.46
CA VAL A 206 2.36 -15.63 -14.52
C VAL A 206 1.17 -16.35 -15.17
N LYS A 207 1.05 -16.33 -16.50
CA LYS A 207 0.06 -17.09 -17.27
C LYS A 207 0.57 -18.47 -17.73
N GLY A 208 1.77 -18.89 -17.31
CA GLY A 208 2.36 -20.20 -17.60
C GLY A 208 3.24 -20.27 -18.85
N LEU A 209 3.56 -19.14 -19.49
CA LEU A 209 4.50 -19.08 -20.61
C LEU A 209 5.94 -19.12 -20.12
N LYS A 210 6.79 -19.90 -20.78
CA LYS A 210 8.22 -19.97 -20.47
C LYS A 210 8.96 -18.91 -21.25
N GLN A 211 9.79 -18.12 -20.56
CA GLN A 211 10.69 -17.17 -21.19
C GLN A 211 12.15 -17.53 -20.88
N PRO A 212 13.03 -17.61 -21.89
CA PRO A 212 14.47 -17.71 -21.67
C PRO A 212 14.99 -16.54 -20.84
N ASP A 213 16.02 -16.79 -20.02
CA ASP A 213 16.68 -15.78 -19.18
C ASP A 213 15.82 -15.15 -18.07
N TRP A 214 14.60 -15.65 -17.85
CA TRP A 214 13.72 -15.28 -16.74
C TRP A 214 13.41 -16.47 -15.83
N PRO A 215 13.13 -16.22 -14.54
CA PRO A 215 12.59 -17.25 -13.66
C PRO A 215 11.32 -17.87 -14.25
N GLN A 216 11.19 -19.19 -14.13
CA GLN A 216 9.99 -19.90 -14.59
C GLN A 216 8.86 -19.85 -13.56
N ASP A 217 9.22 -19.63 -12.29
CA ASP A 217 8.28 -19.40 -11.20
C ASP A 217 7.77 -17.95 -11.25
N GLY A 218 6.44 -17.78 -11.16
CA GLY A 218 5.79 -16.49 -11.31
C GLY A 218 6.12 -15.51 -10.19
N TRP A 219 6.21 -15.99 -8.94
CA TRP A 219 6.64 -15.17 -7.80
C TRP A 219 8.08 -14.67 -7.94
N LEU A 220 9.01 -15.53 -8.35
CA LEU A 220 10.39 -15.12 -8.63
C LEU A 220 10.48 -14.11 -9.79
N ALA A 221 9.66 -14.27 -10.83
CA ALA A 221 9.58 -13.32 -11.94
C ALA A 221 9.01 -11.96 -11.48
N LEU A 222 7.96 -11.97 -10.66
CA LEU A 222 7.38 -10.77 -10.06
C LEU A 222 8.36 -10.05 -9.15
N GLN A 223 9.10 -10.78 -8.32
CA GLN A 223 10.12 -10.21 -7.44
C GLN A 223 11.24 -9.55 -8.24
N ARG A 224 11.70 -10.18 -9.33
CA ARG A 224 12.66 -9.57 -10.26
C ARG A 224 12.11 -8.29 -10.88
N LEU A 225 10.85 -8.27 -11.31
CA LEU A 225 10.20 -7.07 -11.85
C LEU A 225 10.15 -5.95 -10.79
N ALA A 226 9.65 -6.26 -9.59
CA ALA A 226 9.55 -5.32 -8.49
C ALA A 226 10.92 -4.72 -8.13
N LEU A 227 11.98 -5.54 -8.08
CA LEU A 227 13.36 -5.09 -7.87
C LEU A 227 13.86 -4.16 -8.98
N GLN A 228 13.55 -4.47 -10.25
CA GLN A 228 13.90 -3.60 -11.37
C GLN A 228 13.21 -2.24 -11.26
N VAL A 229 11.92 -2.22 -10.90
CA VAL A 229 11.17 -0.98 -10.69
C VAL A 229 11.74 -0.20 -9.50
N CYS A 230 12.00 -0.85 -8.35
CA CYS A 230 12.63 -0.20 -7.19
C CYS A 230 13.96 0.46 -7.56
N LYS A 231 14.83 -0.23 -8.31
CA LYS A 231 16.12 0.32 -8.76
C LYS A 231 15.95 1.53 -9.67
N ALA A 232 14.98 1.50 -10.58
CA ALA A 232 14.67 2.64 -11.44
C ALA A 232 14.10 3.83 -10.67
N CYS A 233 13.36 3.58 -9.59
CA CYS A 233 12.73 4.62 -8.77
C CYS A 233 13.62 5.15 -7.63
N GLY A 234 14.58 4.34 -7.17
CA GLY A 234 15.52 4.67 -6.10
C GLY A 234 16.83 5.31 -6.56
N ALA A 235 17.03 5.49 -7.87
CA ALA A 235 18.23 6.11 -8.42
C ALA A 235 18.22 7.65 -8.24
N ARG A 236 18.49 8.09 -7.00
CA ARG A 236 19.50 9.08 -6.57
C ARG A 236 19.32 9.38 -5.09
#